data_AF-A0A1Q3HM47-F1
#
_entry.id   AF-A0A1Q3HM47-F1
#
_cell.length_a   1.000
_cell.length_b   1.000
_cell.length_c   1.000
_cell.angle_alpha   90.00
_cell.angle_beta   90.00
_cell.angle_gamma   90.00
#
_symmetry.space_group_name_H-M   'P 1'
#
loop_
_entity.id
_entity.type
_entity.pdbx_description
1 polymer ?
#
loop_
_entity_poly.entity_id
_entity_poly.type
_entity_poly.pdbx_seq_one_letter_code
_entity_poly.pdbx_strand_id
1 'polypeptide(L)'
;MNTPSFDLPSDESRTLQDIIANPQPVPEPLVHETLPDPFVLRLDARSPGGARTAGLWLVATTNDQPFAFRLYRFVGGTWVPHIVDGQHRAIFPEGKLPAWWNAGELDPLSPGLPRDLVVARWAPEIDVRNGLLTLHYTARDRAGILRSAYATATAIDGEWADHGFLDINVRVKELAPDYPGGPAGENPVIGMIDGHVAATVDAEGKERTFLLTKVDGNGLQWKDLVTQEHRKAPTPILSHEFKQEAGGRITLLGPAKVLFTNGLHHDGLVEGQFIVHENGQSYLFYSAGFFGNSEYRTYVAKVDLLANEVTDERLLIDSESPALGGHWNGPGHPSFVRMGEGLYAMYLHVWRNGTDYGKDGDQRRAIQRHVAFRDLEGRPCEPFVVEERFSRP
;
A
#
# COMPACT_ATOMS: atom_id res chain seq x y z
N MET A 1 -40.18 -6.42 1.53
CA MET A 1 -39.52 -5.20 2.04
C MET A 1 -38.56 -4.75 0.96
N ASN A 2 -38.73 -3.54 0.44
CA ASN A 2 -37.90 -3.02 -0.65
C ASN A 2 -36.46 -2.84 -0.15
N THR A 3 -35.53 -3.62 -0.69
CA THR A 3 -34.09 -3.34 -0.59
C THR A 3 -33.85 -1.96 -1.21
N PRO A 4 -33.27 -0.99 -0.47
CA PRO A 4 -32.83 0.25 -1.09
C PRO A 4 -31.85 -0.10 -2.21
N SER A 5 -32.09 0.42 -3.41
CA SER A 5 -31.08 0.42 -4.45
C SER A 5 -29.90 1.23 -3.93
N PHE A 6 -28.77 0.57 -3.68
CA PHE A 6 -27.51 1.21 -3.30
C PHE A 6 -26.80 1.74 -4.55
N ASP A 7 -27.53 2.48 -5.38
CA ASP A 7 -26.94 3.23 -6.48
C ASP A 7 -26.16 4.39 -5.85
N LEU A 8 -24.92 4.10 -5.46
CA LEU A 8 -23.89 5.13 -5.49
C LEU A 8 -23.91 5.69 -6.91
N PRO A 9 -23.99 7.02 -7.12
CA PRO A 9 -23.69 7.58 -8.43
C PRO A 9 -22.40 6.93 -8.92
N SER A 10 -22.33 6.57 -10.21
CA SER A 10 -21.08 6.11 -10.80
C SER A 10 -20.06 7.21 -10.57
N ASP A 11 -19.22 7.04 -9.55
CA ASP A 11 -18.20 8.03 -9.20
C ASP A 11 -17.31 8.34 -10.41
N GLU A 12 -17.28 7.42 -11.39
CA GLU A 12 -16.73 7.53 -12.75
C GLU A 12 -17.25 8.70 -13.60
N SER A 13 -18.25 9.46 -13.14
CA SER A 13 -18.75 10.65 -13.82
C SER A 13 -18.15 11.95 -13.30
N ARG A 14 -17.30 11.92 -12.26
CA ARG A 14 -16.68 13.16 -11.76
C ARG A 14 -15.61 13.65 -12.72
N THR A 15 -15.61 14.95 -12.94
CA THR A 15 -14.65 15.65 -13.78
C THR A 15 -13.62 16.39 -12.93
N LEU A 16 -12.49 16.75 -13.55
CA LEU A 16 -11.50 17.61 -12.91
C LEU A 16 -12.12 18.96 -12.50
N GLN A 17 -13.05 19.48 -13.30
CA GLN A 17 -13.78 20.72 -13.02
C GLN A 17 -14.65 20.60 -11.76
N ASP A 18 -15.28 19.44 -11.51
CA ASP A 18 -16.09 19.23 -10.30
C ASP A 18 -15.25 19.32 -9.02
N ILE A 19 -14.02 18.78 -9.06
CA ILE A 19 -13.07 18.84 -7.93
C ILE A 19 -12.60 20.28 -7.71
N ILE A 20 -12.24 21.00 -8.76
CA ILE A 20 -11.76 22.38 -8.68
C ILE A 20 -12.85 23.35 -8.26
N ALA A 21 -14.12 23.07 -8.60
CA ALA A 21 -15.25 23.90 -8.20
C ALA A 21 -15.49 23.84 -6.68
N ASN A 22 -15.12 22.74 -6.02
CA ASN A 22 -15.33 22.51 -4.59
C ASN A 22 -14.05 22.00 -3.91
N PRO A 23 -12.96 22.79 -3.91
CA PRO A 23 -11.69 22.34 -3.35
C PRO A 23 -11.84 22.13 -1.84
N GLN A 24 -11.22 21.07 -1.32
CA GLN A 24 -11.11 20.81 0.11
C GLN A 24 -9.72 21.26 0.59
N PRO A 25 -9.56 22.52 1.02
CA PRO A 25 -8.24 23.08 1.32
C PRO A 25 -7.53 22.35 2.45
N VAL A 26 -8.29 21.87 3.44
CA VAL A 26 -7.78 20.99 4.48
C VAL A 26 -8.45 19.63 4.31
N PRO A 27 -7.70 18.52 4.20
CA PRO A 27 -8.30 17.20 4.16
C PRO A 27 -8.87 16.87 5.52
N GLU A 28 -10.09 16.34 5.54
CA GLU A 28 -10.61 15.65 6.71
C GLU A 28 -10.19 14.18 6.70
N PRO A 29 -9.94 13.56 7.87
CA PRO A 29 -9.72 12.12 7.95
C PRO A 29 -10.92 11.35 7.39
N LEU A 30 -10.66 10.24 6.69
CA LEU A 30 -11.71 9.35 6.18
C LEU A 30 -12.58 8.80 7.33
N VAL A 31 -11.92 8.48 8.45
CA VAL A 31 -12.50 8.07 9.73
C VAL A 31 -11.65 8.65 10.86
N HIS A 32 -12.22 8.79 12.06
CA HIS A 32 -11.54 9.42 13.20
C HIS A 32 -10.67 8.46 14.04
N GLU A 33 -10.31 7.29 13.51
CA GLU A 33 -9.42 6.32 14.18
C GLU A 33 -8.06 6.21 13.48
N THR A 34 -7.11 5.52 14.11
CA THR A 34 -5.80 5.22 13.51
C THR A 34 -5.99 4.31 12.29
N LEU A 35 -5.58 4.80 11.12
CA LEU A 35 -5.80 4.12 9.85
C LEU A 35 -4.55 4.24 8.94
N PRO A 36 -3.46 3.56 9.31
CA PRO A 36 -2.25 3.48 8.51
C PRO A 36 -2.44 2.62 7.26
N ASP A 37 -1.68 2.97 6.22
CA ASP A 37 -1.58 2.21 4.97
C ASP A 37 -2.96 1.93 4.35
N PRO A 38 -3.76 2.98 4.06
CA PRO A 38 -5.12 2.82 3.56
C PRO A 38 -5.12 2.26 2.15
N PHE A 39 -5.86 1.17 1.96
CA PHE A 39 -6.19 0.65 0.64
C PHE A 39 -7.67 0.74 0.37
N VAL A 40 -8.02 1.38 -0.75
CA VAL A 40 -9.39 1.49 -1.21
C VAL A 40 -9.57 0.75 -2.53
N LEU A 41 -10.63 -0.05 -2.61
CA LEU A 41 -11.05 -0.67 -3.87
C LEU A 41 -12.51 -0.40 -4.19
N ARG A 42 -12.82 -0.41 -5.49
CA ARG A 42 -14.19 -0.40 -6.01
C ARG A 42 -14.57 -1.81 -6.47
N LEU A 43 -15.68 -2.31 -5.95
CA LEU A 43 -16.33 -3.53 -6.41
C LEU A 43 -17.59 -3.18 -7.20
N ASP A 44 -17.85 -3.91 -8.28
CA ASP A 44 -19.09 -3.79 -9.06
C ASP A 44 -19.96 -5.06 -8.94
N ALA A 45 -21.12 -5.07 -9.60
CA ALA A 45 -22.03 -6.21 -9.55
C ALA A 45 -21.47 -7.50 -10.18
N ARG A 46 -20.36 -7.43 -10.92
CA ARG A 46 -19.66 -8.56 -11.54
C ARG A 46 -18.48 -9.05 -10.69
N SER A 47 -18.04 -8.24 -9.74
CA SER A 47 -17.00 -8.59 -8.79
C SER A 47 -17.47 -9.71 -7.84
N PRO A 48 -16.56 -10.44 -7.18
CA PRO A 48 -16.92 -11.46 -6.20
C PRO A 48 -17.84 -10.90 -5.09
N GLY A 49 -18.91 -11.63 -4.81
CA GLY A 49 -19.99 -11.21 -3.90
C GLY A 49 -21.15 -10.49 -4.60
N GLY A 50 -20.96 -10.10 -5.86
CA GLY A 50 -21.97 -9.53 -6.75
C GLY A 50 -22.52 -8.18 -6.27
N ALA A 51 -23.76 -7.86 -6.69
CA ALA A 51 -24.41 -6.58 -6.37
C ALA A 51 -24.46 -6.25 -4.86
N ARG A 52 -24.45 -7.27 -3.99
CA ARG A 52 -24.46 -7.11 -2.53
C ARG A 52 -23.20 -6.40 -2.01
N THR A 53 -22.04 -6.74 -2.59
CA THR A 53 -20.73 -6.20 -2.21
C THR A 53 -20.28 -5.04 -3.08
N ALA A 54 -21.08 -4.63 -4.08
CA ALA A 54 -20.75 -3.50 -4.93
C ALA A 54 -20.62 -2.18 -4.12
N GLY A 55 -19.64 -1.36 -4.50
CA GLY A 55 -19.34 -0.09 -3.86
C GLY A 55 -17.86 0.09 -3.54
N LEU A 56 -17.54 1.13 -2.78
CA LEU A 56 -16.19 1.41 -2.30
C LEU A 56 -15.97 0.81 -0.92
N TRP A 57 -14.82 0.16 -0.78
CA TRP A 57 -14.36 -0.50 0.43
C TRP A 57 -12.99 0.00 0.82
N LEU A 58 -12.80 0.25 2.11
CA LEU A 58 -11.54 0.68 2.70
C LEU A 58 -11.08 -0.39 3.70
N VAL A 59 -9.81 -0.73 3.60
CA VAL A 59 -9.06 -1.56 4.55
C VAL A 59 -7.73 -0.88 4.86
N ALA A 60 -7.12 -1.25 5.98
CA ALA A 60 -5.90 -0.63 6.46
C ALA A 60 -5.18 -1.51 7.46
N THR A 61 -3.92 -1.16 7.71
CA THR A 61 -3.08 -1.75 8.75
C THR A 61 -3.78 -1.73 10.11
N THR A 62 -3.69 -2.84 10.84
CA THR A 62 -4.29 -3.00 12.17
C THR A 62 -3.28 -3.33 13.27
N ASN A 63 -1.99 -3.42 12.94
CA ASN A 63 -0.91 -3.63 13.91
C ASN A 63 -1.19 -4.80 14.89
N ASP A 64 -1.29 -4.53 16.20
CA ASP A 64 -1.42 -5.52 17.27
C ASP A 64 -2.85 -5.73 17.79
N GLN A 65 -3.86 -5.24 17.08
CA GLN A 65 -5.27 -5.46 17.42
C GLN A 65 -5.62 -6.97 17.53
N PRO A 66 -6.73 -7.39 18.16
CA PRO A 66 -7.09 -8.82 18.21
C PRO A 66 -7.66 -9.37 16.89
N PHE A 67 -7.92 -8.50 15.91
CA PHE A 67 -8.41 -8.78 14.56
C PHE A 67 -7.45 -8.19 13.52
N ALA A 68 -7.66 -8.46 12.23
CA ALA A 68 -6.92 -7.81 11.16
C ALA A 68 -7.77 -7.33 9.99
N PHE A 69 -7.42 -6.13 9.52
CA PHE A 69 -7.98 -5.46 8.35
C PHE A 69 -9.50 -5.26 8.46
N ARG A 70 -9.89 -4.27 9.28
CA ARG A 70 -11.30 -3.84 9.42
C ARG A 70 -11.85 -3.34 8.09
N LEU A 71 -13.11 -3.67 7.84
CA LEU A 71 -13.82 -3.30 6.62
C LEU A 71 -14.66 -2.04 6.86
N TYR A 72 -14.39 -1.00 6.09
CA TYR A 72 -15.26 0.18 6.00
C TYR A 72 -15.91 0.24 4.63
N ARG A 73 -17.12 0.80 4.56
CA ARG A 73 -17.85 1.00 3.31
C ARG A 73 -18.17 2.47 3.14
N PHE A 74 -18.06 2.96 1.90
CA PHE A 74 -18.51 4.31 1.58
C PHE A 74 -20.02 4.34 1.37
N VAL A 75 -20.74 5.07 2.23
CA VAL A 75 -22.20 5.18 2.20
C VAL A 75 -22.59 6.65 2.36
N GLY A 76 -23.34 7.18 1.40
CA GLY A 76 -23.89 8.54 1.51
C GLY A 76 -22.84 9.65 1.64
N GLY A 77 -21.66 9.48 1.04
CA GLY A 77 -20.59 10.48 1.09
C GLY A 77 -19.61 10.34 2.25
N THR A 78 -19.75 9.32 3.11
CA THR A 78 -18.87 9.09 4.26
C THR A 78 -18.46 7.63 4.39
N TRP A 79 -17.31 7.39 5.02
CA TRP A 79 -16.84 6.04 5.37
C TRP A 79 -17.46 5.60 6.69
N VAL A 80 -18.11 4.44 6.67
CA VAL A 80 -18.72 3.85 7.87
C VAL A 80 -18.19 2.45 8.11
N PRO A 81 -18.03 2.02 9.38
CA PRO A 81 -17.77 0.63 9.72
C PRO A 81 -18.77 -0.33 9.05
N HIS A 82 -18.28 -1.41 8.44
CA HIS A 82 -19.16 -2.45 7.91
C HIS A 82 -19.63 -3.35 9.06
N ILE A 83 -20.83 -3.10 9.56
CA ILE A 83 -21.43 -3.84 10.66
C ILE A 83 -22.33 -4.96 10.14
N VAL A 84 -22.08 -6.19 10.58
CA VAL A 84 -22.97 -7.35 10.36
C VAL A 84 -23.22 -8.01 11.72
N ASP A 85 -24.49 -8.25 12.04
CA ASP A 85 -24.92 -8.82 13.34
C ASP A 85 -24.34 -8.08 14.56
N GLY A 86 -24.26 -6.75 14.47
CA GLY A 86 -23.74 -5.88 15.53
C GLY A 86 -22.21 -5.90 15.68
N GLN A 87 -21.48 -6.59 14.81
CA GLN A 87 -20.02 -6.67 14.83
C GLN A 87 -19.38 -5.93 13.66
N HIS A 88 -18.34 -5.15 13.95
CA HIS A 88 -17.50 -4.55 12.91
C HIS A 88 -16.68 -5.65 12.24
N ARG A 89 -16.96 -5.89 10.96
CA ARG A 89 -16.32 -6.95 10.19
C ARG A 89 -14.86 -6.61 9.92
N ALA A 90 -14.04 -7.66 9.92
CA ALA A 90 -12.64 -7.64 9.57
C ALA A 90 -12.36 -8.87 8.70
N ILE A 91 -11.35 -8.80 7.83
CA ILE A 91 -10.95 -9.94 6.98
C ILE A 91 -10.56 -11.13 7.85
N PHE A 92 -9.75 -10.89 8.88
CA PHE A 92 -9.44 -11.88 9.91
C PHE A 92 -10.04 -11.42 11.24
N PRO A 93 -11.23 -11.93 11.63
CA PRO A 93 -11.85 -11.55 12.88
C PRO A 93 -11.09 -12.12 14.09
N GLU A 94 -11.38 -11.59 15.27
CA GLU A 94 -10.83 -12.10 16.53
C GLU A 94 -11.06 -13.61 16.68
N GLY A 95 -10.01 -14.32 17.09
CA GLY A 95 -10.03 -15.79 17.21
C GLY A 95 -9.90 -16.55 15.88
N LYS A 96 -9.84 -15.87 14.73
CA LYS A 96 -9.60 -16.47 13.41
C LYS A 96 -8.35 -15.90 12.71
N LEU A 97 -7.37 -15.43 13.48
CA LEU A 97 -6.09 -15.01 12.92
C LEU A 97 -5.32 -16.23 12.37
N PRO A 98 -4.56 -16.09 11.28
CA PRO A 98 -3.73 -17.17 10.75
C PRO A 98 -2.77 -17.76 11.80
N ALA A 99 -2.72 -19.09 11.87
CA ALA A 99 -1.98 -19.79 12.93
C ALA A 99 -0.45 -19.60 12.87
N TRP A 100 0.09 -19.22 11.71
CA TRP A 100 1.52 -18.99 11.51
C TRP A 100 1.98 -17.60 11.95
N TRP A 101 1.05 -16.68 12.21
CA TRP A 101 1.38 -15.33 12.66
C TRP A 101 2.09 -15.34 14.01
N ASN A 102 2.95 -14.34 14.15
CA ASN A 102 3.64 -14.01 15.38
C ASN A 102 2.63 -13.76 16.52
N ALA A 103 2.88 -14.35 17.69
CA ALA A 103 2.08 -14.16 18.90
C ALA A 103 2.74 -13.20 19.90
N GLY A 104 3.86 -12.57 19.52
CA GLY A 104 4.62 -11.62 20.34
C GLY A 104 6.11 -11.94 20.43
N GLU A 105 6.60 -12.93 19.68
CA GLU A 105 8.02 -13.23 19.51
C GLU A 105 8.77 -12.01 18.93
N LEU A 106 9.92 -11.66 19.50
CA LEU A 106 10.70 -10.48 19.10
C LEU A 106 11.43 -10.70 17.76
N ASP A 107 11.64 -9.62 17.01
CA ASP A 107 12.45 -9.62 15.80
C ASP A 107 13.94 -9.86 16.13
N PRO A 108 14.60 -10.89 15.57
CA PRO A 108 16.03 -11.14 15.78
C PRO A 108 16.96 -10.00 15.32
N LEU A 109 16.55 -9.23 14.31
CA LEU A 109 17.28 -8.06 13.81
C LEU A 109 16.94 -6.79 14.59
N SER A 110 15.85 -6.77 15.36
CA SER A 110 15.36 -5.59 16.07
C SER A 110 14.62 -5.96 17.37
N PRO A 111 15.34 -6.46 18.40
CA PRO A 111 14.70 -6.97 19.63
C PRO A 111 14.04 -5.88 20.50
N GLY A 112 14.30 -4.60 20.22
CA GLY A 112 13.73 -3.45 20.94
C GLY A 112 12.48 -2.86 20.29
N LEU A 113 11.86 -3.54 19.32
CA LEU A 113 10.68 -3.02 18.63
C LEU A 113 9.49 -2.82 19.57
N PRO A 114 8.76 -1.70 19.44
CA PRO A 114 7.42 -1.54 20.00
C PRO A 114 6.48 -2.69 19.61
N ARG A 115 5.51 -3.00 20.48
CA ARG A 115 4.62 -4.18 20.37
C ARG A 115 3.83 -4.22 19.05
N ASP A 116 3.33 -3.08 18.59
CA ASP A 116 2.66 -2.91 17.31
C ASP A 116 3.55 -3.33 16.13
N LEU A 117 4.85 -3.00 16.18
CA LEU A 117 5.81 -3.44 15.17
C LEU A 117 6.24 -4.90 15.33
N VAL A 118 6.10 -5.48 16.53
CA VAL A 118 6.37 -6.90 16.80
C VAL A 118 5.25 -7.80 16.27
N VAL A 119 3.98 -7.39 16.36
CA VAL A 119 2.89 -8.22 15.86
C VAL A 119 2.73 -8.07 14.35
N ALA A 120 2.87 -6.84 13.84
CA ALA A 120 2.87 -6.45 12.43
C ALA A 120 1.75 -7.06 11.58
N ARG A 121 0.71 -6.29 11.28
CA ARG A 121 -0.40 -6.68 10.39
C ARG A 121 -0.66 -5.54 9.41
N TRP A 122 0.15 -5.54 8.36
CA TRP A 122 0.46 -4.33 7.61
C TRP A 122 0.02 -4.40 6.16
N ALA A 123 -0.22 -3.20 5.61
CA ALA A 123 -0.36 -2.88 4.20
C ALA A 123 -1.24 -3.88 3.44
N PRO A 124 -2.53 -4.01 3.82
CA PRO A 124 -3.45 -4.87 3.10
C PRO A 124 -3.79 -4.27 1.74
N GLU A 125 -3.64 -5.05 0.67
CA GLU A 125 -4.16 -4.70 -0.65
C GLU A 125 -5.01 -5.83 -1.21
N ILE A 126 -6.08 -5.48 -1.93
CA ILE A 126 -7.00 -6.47 -2.49
C ILE A 126 -7.03 -6.35 -4.00
N ASP A 127 -6.73 -7.46 -4.64
CA ASP A 127 -6.92 -7.63 -6.06
C ASP A 127 -8.18 -8.46 -6.40
N VAL A 128 -8.76 -8.21 -7.57
CA VAL A 128 -9.87 -8.99 -8.13
C VAL A 128 -9.44 -9.73 -9.40
N ARG A 129 -9.23 -11.05 -9.31
CA ARG A 129 -8.90 -11.91 -10.47
C ARG A 129 -9.51 -13.29 -10.32
N ASN A 130 -9.78 -13.95 -11.46
CA ASN A 130 -10.30 -15.32 -11.54
C ASN A 130 -11.58 -15.56 -10.71
N GLY A 131 -12.43 -14.54 -10.55
CA GLY A 131 -13.64 -14.63 -9.73
C GLY A 131 -13.40 -14.66 -8.22
N LEU A 132 -12.20 -14.30 -7.77
CA LEU A 132 -11.79 -14.21 -6.37
C LEU A 132 -11.31 -12.81 -6.02
N LEU A 133 -11.48 -12.46 -4.75
CA LEU A 133 -10.72 -11.41 -4.09
C LEU A 133 -9.45 -12.04 -3.53
N THR A 134 -8.32 -11.39 -3.74
CA THR A 134 -7.03 -11.82 -3.22
C THR A 134 -6.45 -10.70 -2.37
N LEU A 135 -6.43 -10.89 -1.07
CA LEU A 135 -5.76 -10.00 -0.12
C LEU A 135 -4.27 -10.35 -0.17
N HIS A 136 -3.45 -9.37 -0.52
CA HIS A 136 -2.02 -9.36 -0.26
C HIS A 136 -1.79 -8.58 1.03
N TYR A 137 -0.99 -9.12 1.94
CA TYR A 137 -0.74 -8.47 3.22
C TYR A 137 0.62 -8.85 3.77
N THR A 138 1.05 -8.10 4.78
CA THR A 138 2.29 -8.39 5.49
C THR A 138 2.00 -8.80 6.92
N ALA A 139 2.63 -9.88 7.38
CA ALA A 139 2.67 -10.23 8.80
C ALA A 139 3.99 -10.85 9.21
N ARG A 140 4.34 -10.76 10.51
CA ARG A 140 5.49 -11.50 11.03
C ARG A 140 5.12 -12.96 11.26
N ASP A 141 6.05 -13.86 10.92
CA ASP A 141 5.97 -15.26 11.30
C ASP A 141 6.43 -15.49 12.75
N ARG A 142 6.32 -16.73 13.23
CA ARG A 142 6.78 -17.11 14.59
C ARG A 142 8.30 -17.03 14.79
N ALA A 143 9.09 -16.84 13.74
CA ALA A 143 10.50 -16.54 13.84
C ALA A 143 10.77 -15.02 13.94
N GLY A 144 9.71 -14.19 13.96
CA GLY A 144 9.80 -12.74 14.01
C GLY A 144 10.11 -12.09 12.65
N ILE A 145 10.14 -12.87 11.56
CA ILE A 145 10.50 -12.37 10.22
C ILE A 145 9.24 -11.83 9.53
N LEU A 146 9.32 -10.63 8.96
CA LEU A 146 8.25 -10.07 8.14
C LEU A 146 8.07 -10.86 6.84
N ARG A 147 6.84 -11.25 6.57
CA ARG A 147 6.46 -12.08 5.42
C ARG A 147 5.36 -11.41 4.61
N SER A 148 5.52 -11.42 3.29
CA SER A 148 4.44 -11.15 2.35
C SER A 148 3.59 -12.41 2.20
N ALA A 149 2.29 -12.27 2.36
CA ALA A 149 1.34 -13.35 2.40
C ALA A 149 0.07 -13.02 1.61
N TYR A 150 -0.77 -14.03 1.42
CA TYR A 150 -2.04 -13.83 0.74
C TYR A 150 -3.18 -14.70 1.26
N ALA A 151 -4.40 -14.19 1.10
CA ALA A 151 -5.64 -14.88 1.40
C ALA A 151 -6.66 -14.65 0.28
N THR A 152 -7.61 -15.57 0.10
CA THR A 152 -8.66 -15.42 -0.91
C THR A 152 -10.07 -15.51 -0.36
N ALA A 153 -11.00 -14.83 -1.02
CA ALA A 153 -12.43 -14.90 -0.70
C ALA A 153 -13.29 -14.74 -1.96
N THR A 154 -14.53 -15.24 -1.89
CA THR A 154 -15.54 -15.04 -2.95
C THR A 154 -16.42 -13.82 -2.68
N ALA A 155 -16.23 -13.12 -1.57
CA ALA A 155 -16.91 -11.88 -1.21
C ALA A 155 -16.11 -11.15 -0.11
N ILE A 156 -16.05 -9.81 -0.18
CA ILE A 156 -15.16 -9.02 0.68
C ILE A 156 -15.49 -9.13 2.17
N ASP A 157 -16.78 -9.26 2.49
CA ASP A 157 -17.31 -9.42 3.84
C ASP A 157 -17.61 -10.88 4.22
N GLY A 158 -17.18 -11.83 3.38
CA GLY A 158 -17.31 -13.26 3.56
C GLY A 158 -16.19 -13.88 4.41
N GLU A 159 -16.06 -15.20 4.32
CA GLU A 159 -14.93 -15.91 4.92
C GLU A 159 -13.71 -15.85 3.99
N TRP A 160 -12.55 -15.62 4.59
CA TRP A 160 -11.27 -15.57 3.90
C TRP A 160 -10.45 -16.82 4.20
N ALA A 161 -9.90 -17.44 3.16
CA ALA A 161 -8.98 -18.56 3.26
C ALA A 161 -7.54 -18.04 3.21
N ASP A 162 -6.81 -18.16 4.32
CA ASP A 162 -5.38 -17.85 4.38
C ASP A 162 -4.55 -18.94 3.67
N HIS A 163 -3.61 -18.53 2.82
CA HIS A 163 -2.72 -19.43 2.10
C HIS A 163 -1.27 -19.42 2.64
N GLY A 164 -1.04 -18.69 3.73
CA GLY A 164 0.29 -18.48 4.29
C GLY A 164 1.11 -17.46 3.52
N PHE A 165 2.39 -17.41 3.86
CA PHE A 165 3.35 -16.51 3.22
C PHE A 165 3.94 -17.09 1.94
N LEU A 166 4.36 -16.18 1.06
CA LEU A 166 5.18 -16.48 -0.11
C LEU A 166 6.64 -16.58 0.33
N ASP A 167 7.33 -17.64 -0.08
CA ASP A 167 8.76 -17.82 0.21
C ASP A 167 9.63 -16.99 -0.75
N ILE A 168 9.58 -15.67 -0.56
CA ILE A 168 10.23 -14.67 -1.44
C ILE A 168 11.25 -13.79 -0.71
N ASN A 169 11.44 -14.01 0.59
CA ASN A 169 12.41 -13.25 1.35
C ASN A 169 13.83 -13.50 0.84
N VAL A 170 14.57 -12.41 0.65
CA VAL A 170 15.98 -12.46 0.25
C VAL A 170 16.89 -12.57 1.47
N ARG A 171 18.17 -12.87 1.26
CA ARG A 171 19.18 -12.77 2.33
C ARG A 171 19.93 -11.45 2.25
N VAL A 172 20.41 -10.98 3.39
CA VAL A 172 21.10 -9.69 3.50
C VAL A 172 22.26 -9.54 2.51
N LYS A 173 23.11 -10.56 2.34
CA LYS A 173 24.27 -10.50 1.44
C LYS A 173 23.92 -10.48 -0.05
N GLU A 174 22.67 -10.77 -0.42
CA GLU A 174 22.19 -10.59 -1.79
C GLU A 174 21.99 -9.09 -2.11
N LEU A 175 21.72 -8.28 -1.08
CA LEU A 175 21.52 -6.83 -1.20
C LEU A 175 22.76 -6.02 -0.81
N ALA A 176 23.47 -6.48 0.22
CA ALA A 176 24.66 -5.86 0.77
C ALA A 176 25.78 -6.91 0.91
N PRO A 177 26.51 -7.21 -0.18
CA PRO A 177 27.55 -8.25 -0.16
C PRO A 177 28.66 -8.02 0.87
N ASP A 178 28.88 -6.77 1.26
CA ASP A 178 29.85 -6.32 2.27
C ASP A 178 29.34 -6.44 3.71
N TYR A 179 28.11 -6.90 3.94
CA TYR A 179 27.57 -7.09 5.29
C TYR A 179 28.46 -8.05 6.11
N PRO A 180 29.02 -7.61 7.25
CA PRO A 180 30.00 -8.39 8.01
C PRO A 180 29.39 -9.53 8.83
N GLY A 181 28.06 -9.65 8.85
CA GLY A 181 27.35 -10.46 9.84
C GLY A 181 26.99 -9.65 11.09
N GLY A 182 26.13 -10.21 11.93
CA GLY A 182 25.69 -9.55 13.16
C GLY A 182 24.99 -10.50 14.13
N PRO A 183 24.28 -9.96 15.13
CA PRO A 183 23.57 -10.76 16.14
C PRO A 183 22.57 -11.77 15.56
N ALA A 184 21.98 -11.48 14.40
CA ALA A 184 21.07 -12.37 13.68
C ALA A 184 21.79 -13.40 12.78
N GLY A 185 23.13 -13.45 12.80
CA GLY A 185 23.96 -14.37 12.03
C GLY A 185 24.71 -13.72 10.86
N GLU A 186 25.40 -14.55 10.09
CA GLU A 186 26.30 -14.08 9.02
C GLU A 186 25.58 -13.63 7.74
N ASN A 187 24.38 -14.16 7.49
CA ASN A 187 23.57 -13.84 6.31
C ASN A 187 22.07 -14.09 6.59
N PRO A 188 21.46 -13.29 7.48
CA PRO A 188 20.07 -13.49 7.88
C PRO A 188 19.12 -13.23 6.70
N VAL A 189 17.91 -13.77 6.83
CA VAL A 189 16.79 -13.47 5.93
C VAL A 189 16.23 -12.10 6.29
N ILE A 190 15.87 -11.30 5.30
CA ILE A 190 15.29 -9.96 5.49
C ILE A 190 13.81 -9.96 5.12
N GLY A 191 13.03 -9.09 5.78
CA GLY A 191 11.59 -8.97 5.57
C GLY A 191 11.21 -8.59 4.14
N MET A 192 10.05 -9.07 3.68
CA MET A 192 9.40 -8.61 2.43
C MET A 192 8.00 -8.12 2.78
N ILE A 193 7.69 -6.89 2.41
CA ILE A 193 6.47 -6.20 2.84
C ILE A 193 5.78 -5.47 1.68
N ASP A 194 4.63 -4.86 1.97
CA ASP A 194 3.86 -3.99 1.07
C ASP A 194 3.53 -4.65 -0.27
N GLY A 195 2.81 -5.78 -0.24
CA GLY A 195 2.50 -6.52 -1.47
C GLY A 195 1.47 -5.78 -2.34
N HIS A 196 1.88 -5.34 -3.53
CA HIS A 196 1.01 -4.74 -4.54
C HIS A 196 0.99 -5.59 -5.81
N VAL A 197 -0.16 -5.75 -6.45
CA VAL A 197 -0.20 -6.43 -7.76
C VAL A 197 -0.41 -5.46 -8.90
N ALA A 198 0.48 -5.56 -9.88
CA ALA A 198 0.37 -4.89 -11.16
C ALA A 198 0.22 -5.91 -12.30
N ALA A 199 -0.44 -5.51 -13.38
CA ALA A 199 -0.53 -6.29 -14.61
C ALA A 199 -0.24 -5.40 -15.81
N THR A 200 0.36 -5.97 -16.85
CA THR A 200 0.56 -5.33 -18.14
C THR A 200 0.35 -6.36 -19.26
N VAL A 201 0.35 -5.93 -20.51
CA VAL A 201 0.15 -6.78 -21.67
C VAL A 201 1.46 -6.85 -22.47
N ASP A 202 1.90 -8.06 -22.81
CA ASP A 202 3.09 -8.27 -23.65
C ASP A 202 2.83 -8.01 -25.15
N ALA A 203 3.89 -8.12 -25.95
CA ALA A 203 3.83 -7.86 -27.39
C ALA A 203 2.86 -8.80 -28.14
N GLU A 204 2.60 -9.98 -27.57
CA GLU A 204 1.66 -10.97 -28.08
C GLU A 204 0.21 -10.74 -27.62
N GLY A 205 -0.04 -9.70 -26.82
CA GLY A 205 -1.37 -9.39 -26.31
C GLY A 205 -1.76 -10.21 -25.07
N LYS A 206 -0.80 -10.90 -24.44
CA LYS A 206 -1.05 -11.71 -23.24
C LYS A 206 -0.80 -10.89 -21.98
N GLU A 207 -1.72 -10.99 -21.03
CA GLU A 207 -1.55 -10.38 -19.72
C GLU A 207 -0.40 -11.07 -18.93
N ARG A 208 0.44 -10.24 -18.32
CA ARG A 208 1.55 -10.61 -17.45
C ARG A 208 1.30 -9.95 -16.11
N THR A 209 1.33 -10.73 -15.03
CA THR A 209 0.99 -10.26 -13.68
C THR A 209 2.22 -10.31 -12.79
N PHE A 210 2.44 -9.25 -12.01
CA PHE A 210 3.61 -9.04 -11.18
C PHE A 210 3.19 -8.71 -9.75
N LEU A 211 3.76 -9.41 -8.79
CA LEU A 211 3.73 -9.04 -7.39
C LEU A 211 4.92 -8.12 -7.12
N LEU A 212 4.64 -6.89 -6.71
CA LEU A 212 5.62 -5.93 -6.26
C LEU A 212 5.73 -6.00 -4.74
N THR A 213 6.94 -6.13 -4.21
CA THR A 213 7.18 -6.18 -2.76
C THR A 213 8.43 -5.42 -2.40
N LYS A 214 8.41 -4.73 -1.27
CA LYS A 214 9.55 -4.01 -0.71
C LYS A 214 10.39 -4.93 0.16
N VAL A 215 11.71 -4.87 0.00
CA VAL A 215 12.63 -5.44 0.98
C VAL A 215 12.72 -4.51 2.21
N ASP A 216 12.41 -5.03 3.39
CA ASP A 216 12.46 -4.27 4.64
C ASP A 216 13.87 -4.15 5.23
N GLY A 217 14.72 -3.39 4.55
CA GLY A 217 16.06 -3.01 5.00
C GLY A 217 16.11 -1.92 6.08
N ASN A 218 14.96 -1.42 6.54
CA ASN A 218 14.82 -0.20 7.33
C ASN A 218 15.76 -0.14 8.55
N GLY A 219 15.78 -1.22 9.34
CA GLY A 219 16.57 -1.34 10.57
C GLY A 219 18.00 -1.88 10.37
N LEU A 220 18.37 -2.28 9.16
CA LEU A 220 19.64 -2.96 8.91
C LEU A 220 20.76 -1.94 8.64
N GLN A 221 21.61 -1.76 9.65
CA GLN A 221 22.76 -0.86 9.62
C GLN A 221 23.99 -1.55 10.18
N TRP A 222 25.16 -1.25 9.63
CA TRP A 222 26.43 -1.78 10.11
C TRP A 222 27.55 -0.76 9.94
N LYS A 223 28.69 -1.01 10.58
CA LYS A 223 29.92 -0.25 10.35
C LYS A 223 30.79 -1.04 9.39
N ASP A 224 31.19 -0.44 8.28
CA ASP A 224 32.15 -1.01 7.35
C ASP A 224 33.47 -1.26 8.10
N LEU A 225 33.96 -2.50 8.09
CA LEU A 225 35.14 -2.88 8.88
C LEU A 225 36.43 -2.24 8.33
N VAL A 226 36.46 -1.89 7.04
CA VAL A 226 37.62 -1.30 6.38
C VAL A 226 37.55 0.23 6.46
N THR A 227 36.45 0.84 6.02
CA THR A 227 36.34 2.31 5.94
C THR A 227 35.89 2.95 7.24
N GLN A 228 35.34 2.17 8.17
CA GLN A 228 34.70 2.64 9.41
C GLN A 228 33.46 3.51 9.18
N GLU A 229 32.95 3.59 7.95
CA GLU A 229 31.73 4.31 7.61
C GLU A 229 30.49 3.54 8.09
N HIS A 230 29.45 4.28 8.47
CA HIS A 230 28.14 3.68 8.73
C HIS A 230 27.45 3.38 7.41
N ARG A 231 27.02 2.14 7.25
CA ARG A 231 26.24 1.63 6.12
C ARG A 231 24.81 1.39 6.56
N LYS A 232 23.87 1.66 5.66
CA LYS A 232 22.45 1.29 5.78
C LYS A 232 22.11 0.41 4.58
N ALA A 233 21.36 -0.65 4.80
CA ALA A 233 20.90 -1.50 3.71
C ALA A 233 19.94 -0.72 2.79
N PRO A 234 19.98 -0.97 1.47
CA PRO A 234 18.94 -0.48 0.58
C PRO A 234 17.59 -1.17 0.87
N THR A 235 16.52 -0.55 0.41
CA THR A 235 15.12 -0.98 0.56
C THR A 235 14.46 -1.14 -0.81
N PRO A 236 15.00 -1.99 -1.70
CA PRO A 236 14.49 -2.06 -3.07
C PRO A 236 13.06 -2.60 -3.13
N ILE A 237 12.34 -2.14 -4.15
CA ILE A 237 11.08 -2.73 -4.62
C ILE A 237 11.46 -3.81 -5.63
N LEU A 238 11.05 -5.05 -5.36
CA LEU A 238 11.21 -6.19 -6.26
C LEU A 238 9.94 -6.42 -7.05
N SER A 239 10.07 -6.81 -8.32
CA SER A 239 9.00 -7.34 -9.14
C SER A 239 9.15 -8.86 -9.28
N HIS A 240 8.06 -9.59 -9.04
CA HIS A 240 8.03 -11.04 -9.20
C HIS A 240 6.83 -11.42 -10.06
N GLU A 241 7.09 -11.91 -11.27
CA GLU A 241 6.02 -12.41 -12.10
C GLU A 241 5.36 -13.63 -11.45
N PHE A 242 4.04 -13.71 -11.52
CA PHE A 242 3.30 -14.83 -10.98
C PHE A 242 2.08 -15.18 -11.83
N LYS A 243 1.58 -16.39 -11.63
CA LYS A 243 0.27 -16.84 -12.08
C LYS A 243 -0.61 -17.14 -10.89
N GLN A 244 -1.86 -16.72 -10.95
CA GLN A 244 -2.89 -17.19 -10.04
C GLN A 244 -3.71 -18.30 -10.71
N GLU A 245 -3.81 -19.44 -10.05
CA GLU A 245 -4.70 -20.53 -10.47
C GLU A 245 -6.15 -20.22 -10.08
N ALA A 246 -7.13 -20.87 -10.73
CA ALA A 246 -8.57 -20.63 -10.46
C ALA A 246 -8.98 -20.85 -8.98
N GLY A 247 -8.25 -21.69 -8.24
CA GLY A 247 -8.43 -21.89 -6.80
C GLY A 247 -7.79 -20.83 -5.90
N GLY A 248 -7.22 -19.77 -6.48
CA GLY A 248 -6.59 -18.67 -5.74
C GLY A 248 -5.09 -18.84 -5.49
N ARG A 249 -4.54 -20.06 -5.66
CA ARG A 249 -3.13 -20.36 -5.41
C ARG A 249 -2.23 -19.52 -6.32
N ILE A 250 -1.27 -18.82 -5.72
CA ILE A 250 -0.22 -18.08 -6.42
C ILE A 250 0.97 -19.01 -6.71
N THR A 251 1.44 -19.00 -7.96
CA THR A 251 2.67 -19.67 -8.40
C THR A 251 3.59 -18.63 -9.00
N LEU A 252 4.77 -18.47 -8.39
CA LEU A 252 5.80 -17.54 -8.82
C LEU A 252 6.51 -18.06 -10.08
N LEU A 253 6.79 -17.16 -11.01
CA LEU A 253 7.37 -17.46 -12.32
C LEU A 253 8.80 -16.90 -12.39
N GLY A 254 9.79 -17.78 -12.19
CA GLY A 254 11.21 -17.41 -12.25
C GLY A 254 11.69 -16.70 -10.98
N PRO A 255 12.84 -16.00 -11.03
CA PRO A 255 13.34 -15.19 -9.92
C PRO A 255 12.73 -13.78 -9.94
N ALA A 256 12.63 -13.16 -8.75
CA ALA A 256 12.31 -11.74 -8.64
C ALA A 256 13.42 -10.86 -9.23
N LYS A 257 13.05 -9.68 -9.70
CA LYS A 257 13.97 -8.65 -10.23
C LYS A 257 13.87 -7.39 -9.40
N VAL A 258 14.98 -6.67 -9.22
CA VAL A 258 14.96 -5.34 -8.61
C VAL A 258 14.32 -4.37 -9.61
N LEU A 259 13.12 -3.88 -9.30
CA LEU A 259 12.43 -2.89 -10.13
C LEU A 259 12.96 -1.48 -9.86
N PHE A 260 13.13 -1.15 -8.59
CA PHE A 260 13.55 0.17 -8.14
C PHE A 260 14.30 0.07 -6.81
N THR A 261 15.26 0.96 -6.56
CA THR A 261 15.97 1.03 -5.27
C THR A 261 16.13 2.48 -4.83
N ASN A 262 16.11 2.70 -3.52
CA ASN A 262 16.29 4.02 -2.94
C ASN A 262 17.68 4.61 -3.31
N GLY A 263 17.66 5.84 -3.80
CA GLY A 263 18.82 6.73 -3.95
C GLY A 263 19.02 7.73 -2.81
N LEU A 264 19.94 8.68 -3.00
CA LEU A 264 20.35 9.68 -2.00
C LEU A 264 19.19 10.58 -1.51
N HIS A 265 18.26 10.92 -2.40
CA HIS A 265 17.15 11.84 -2.10
C HIS A 265 15.93 11.16 -1.49
N HIS A 266 16.01 9.89 -1.09
CA HIS A 266 14.91 9.13 -0.47
C HIS A 266 15.05 8.96 1.05
N ASP A 267 16.07 9.56 1.66
CA ASP A 267 16.40 9.40 3.09
C ASP A 267 16.55 7.92 3.52
N GLY A 268 16.99 7.10 2.57
CA GLY A 268 17.34 5.70 2.78
C GLY A 268 16.14 4.75 2.94
N LEU A 269 14.94 5.12 2.47
CA LEU A 269 13.75 4.25 2.48
C LEU A 269 12.88 4.52 1.26
N VAL A 270 12.45 3.48 0.55
CA VAL A 270 11.33 3.52 -0.41
C VAL A 270 10.38 2.35 -0.14
N GLU A 271 9.07 2.56 -0.24
CA GLU A 271 8.02 1.56 0.05
C GLU A 271 6.63 1.99 -0.45
N GLY A 272 5.55 1.27 -0.09
CA GLY A 272 4.16 1.70 -0.39
C GLY A 272 3.86 1.85 -1.89
N GLN A 273 4.38 0.94 -2.71
CA GLN A 273 4.27 1.03 -4.16
C GLN A 273 2.86 0.76 -4.69
N PHE A 274 2.45 1.50 -5.71
CA PHE A 274 1.18 1.34 -6.41
C PHE A 274 1.33 1.67 -7.91
N ILE A 275 0.74 0.86 -8.79
CA ILE A 275 0.77 1.08 -10.24
C ILE A 275 -0.55 1.64 -10.76
N VAL A 276 -0.48 2.71 -11.54
CA VAL A 276 -1.62 3.23 -12.34
C VAL A 276 -1.25 3.22 -13.81
N HIS A 277 -2.17 2.79 -14.67
CA HIS A 277 -2.02 2.81 -16.12
C HIS A 277 -2.90 3.92 -16.71
N GLU A 278 -2.29 4.91 -17.33
CA GLU A 278 -3.01 6.04 -17.94
C GLU A 278 -2.20 6.61 -19.11
N ASN A 279 -2.86 7.20 -20.11
CA ASN A 279 -2.18 7.78 -21.28
C ASN A 279 -1.23 6.81 -22.04
N GLY A 280 -1.50 5.50 -21.98
CA GLY A 280 -0.66 4.48 -22.61
C GLY A 280 0.67 4.22 -21.88
N GLN A 281 0.82 4.70 -20.65
CA GLN A 281 2.00 4.55 -19.81
C GLN A 281 1.62 4.00 -18.44
N SER A 282 2.47 3.16 -17.86
CA SER A 282 2.36 2.73 -16.47
C SER A 282 3.17 3.68 -15.59
N TYR A 283 2.60 4.07 -14.46
CA TYR A 283 3.21 4.94 -13.48
C TYR A 283 3.36 4.20 -12.15
N LEU A 284 4.57 4.23 -11.60
CA LEU A 284 4.89 3.76 -10.26
C LEU A 284 4.75 4.93 -9.29
N PHE A 285 3.77 4.84 -8.40
CA PHE A 285 3.67 5.68 -7.21
C PHE A 285 4.30 4.92 -6.06
N TYR A 286 5.05 5.62 -5.21
CA TYR A 286 5.66 5.02 -4.03
C TYR A 286 6.00 6.10 -3.01
N SER A 287 6.28 5.70 -1.79
CA SER A 287 6.67 6.60 -0.71
C SER A 287 8.13 6.46 -0.34
N ALA A 288 8.70 7.53 0.20
CA ALA A 288 10.08 7.59 0.66
C ALA A 288 10.21 8.41 1.93
N GLY A 289 11.32 8.24 2.65
CA GLY A 289 11.52 8.80 4.00
C GLY A 289 10.95 7.92 5.11
N PHE A 290 11.10 8.34 6.37
CA PHE A 290 10.59 7.55 7.50
C PHE A 290 9.06 7.69 7.64
N PHE A 291 8.32 6.59 7.51
CA PHE A 291 6.84 6.57 7.60
C PHE A 291 6.27 7.20 8.88
N GLY A 292 7.07 7.29 9.94
CA GLY A 292 6.66 7.72 11.26
C GLY A 292 6.76 9.23 11.53
N ASN A 293 7.10 10.07 10.54
CA ASN A 293 7.27 11.51 10.75
C ASN A 293 6.99 12.34 9.47
N SER A 294 7.31 13.63 9.52
CA SER A 294 7.14 14.59 8.43
C SER A 294 8.09 14.40 7.24
N GLU A 295 9.09 13.53 7.32
CA GLU A 295 10.01 13.26 6.21
C GLU A 295 9.38 12.37 5.15
N TYR A 296 8.30 11.66 5.51
CA TYR A 296 7.56 10.80 4.58
C TYR A 296 6.91 11.61 3.46
N ARG A 297 7.04 11.12 2.24
CA ARG A 297 6.61 11.81 1.03
C ARG A 297 6.33 10.81 -0.08
N THR A 298 5.54 11.22 -1.06
CA THR A 298 5.13 10.38 -2.19
C THR A 298 5.75 10.87 -3.49
N TYR A 299 6.27 9.93 -4.27
CA TYR A 299 6.88 10.12 -5.58
C TYR A 299 6.03 9.45 -6.66
N VAL A 300 6.28 9.86 -7.91
CA VAL A 300 5.78 9.21 -9.11
C VAL A 300 6.91 9.04 -10.11
N ALA A 301 6.95 7.90 -10.78
CA ALA A 301 7.88 7.59 -11.86
C ALA A 301 7.15 6.86 -12.99
N LYS A 302 7.73 6.85 -14.20
CA LYS A 302 7.29 5.97 -15.28
C LYS A 302 7.90 4.59 -15.06
N VAL A 303 7.13 3.55 -15.37
CA VAL A 303 7.59 2.17 -15.23
C VAL A 303 7.24 1.34 -16.46
N ASP A 304 8.20 0.53 -16.90
CA ASP A 304 7.98 -0.59 -17.80
C ASP A 304 8.21 -1.88 -17.01
N LEU A 305 7.13 -2.62 -16.72
CA LEU A 305 7.20 -3.87 -15.96
C LEU A 305 7.82 -5.02 -16.75
N LEU A 306 7.72 -5.00 -18.09
CA LEU A 306 8.29 -6.05 -18.95
C LEU A 306 9.80 -5.86 -19.10
N ALA A 307 10.24 -4.61 -19.29
CA ALA A 307 11.64 -4.24 -19.31
C ALA A 307 12.27 -4.19 -17.90
N ASN A 308 11.43 -4.08 -16.86
CA ASN A 308 11.84 -3.86 -15.47
C ASN A 308 12.70 -2.57 -15.36
N GLU A 309 12.16 -1.48 -15.91
CA GLU A 309 12.80 -0.16 -15.96
C GLU A 309 11.92 0.90 -15.29
N VAL A 310 12.55 1.81 -14.55
CA VAL A 310 11.90 2.96 -13.92
C VAL A 310 12.63 4.24 -14.33
N THR A 311 11.88 5.23 -14.81
CA THR A 311 12.41 6.49 -15.36
C THR A 311 11.55 7.69 -14.95
N ASP A 312 12.03 8.91 -15.22
CA ASP A 312 11.29 10.16 -15.00
C ASP A 312 10.70 10.33 -13.59
N GLU A 313 11.47 9.91 -12.59
CA GLU A 313 11.11 10.03 -11.18
C GLU A 313 10.96 11.49 -10.75
N ARG A 314 9.90 11.81 -9.99
CA ARG A 314 9.67 13.13 -9.40
C ARG A 314 8.82 13.07 -8.13
N LEU A 315 9.03 14.05 -7.27
CA LEU A 315 8.19 14.28 -6.10
C LEU A 315 6.75 14.60 -6.54
N LEU A 316 5.77 13.95 -5.90
CA LEU A 316 4.35 14.18 -6.15
C LEU A 316 3.72 15.04 -5.04
N ILE A 317 3.99 14.69 -3.78
CA ILE A 317 3.46 15.40 -2.60
C ILE A 317 4.37 15.16 -1.39
N ASP A 318 4.62 16.20 -0.60
CA ASP A 318 5.35 16.15 0.67
C ASP A 318 4.62 16.94 1.77
N SER A 319 5.27 17.06 2.93
CA SER A 319 4.74 17.78 4.11
C SER A 319 4.58 19.29 3.91
N GLU A 320 5.22 19.89 2.91
CA GLU A 320 5.09 21.32 2.60
C GLU A 320 3.95 21.60 1.61
N SER A 321 3.36 20.55 1.03
CA SER A 321 2.30 20.69 0.03
C SER A 321 1.08 21.45 0.57
N PRO A 322 0.59 22.48 -0.15
CA PRO A 322 -0.65 23.18 0.20
C PRO A 322 -1.86 22.25 0.16
N ALA A 323 -1.78 21.11 -0.54
CA ALA A 323 -2.82 20.09 -0.52
C ALA A 323 -3.05 19.53 0.90
N LEU A 324 -2.09 19.63 1.82
CA LEU A 324 -2.25 19.20 3.21
C LEU A 324 -2.82 20.29 4.13
N GLY A 325 -2.95 21.53 3.63
CA GLY A 325 -3.47 22.67 4.38
C GLY A 325 -2.65 23.08 5.61
N GLY A 326 -1.43 22.54 5.80
CA GLY A 326 -0.60 22.74 7.00
C GLY A 326 -1.06 21.98 8.25
N HIS A 327 -2.16 21.22 8.16
CA HIS A 327 -2.70 20.41 9.27
C HIS A 327 -2.06 19.02 9.35
N TRP A 328 -1.53 18.56 8.24
CA TRP A 328 -1.02 17.20 8.06
C TRP A 328 0.42 17.24 7.55
N ASN A 329 1.19 16.20 7.88
CA ASN A 329 2.52 15.97 7.36
C ASN A 329 2.72 14.46 7.10
N GLY A 330 3.84 14.10 6.47
CA GLY A 330 4.18 12.72 6.17
C GLY A 330 3.22 12.01 5.21
N PRO A 331 2.82 12.60 4.06
CA PRO A 331 1.88 11.96 3.13
C PRO A 331 2.51 10.76 2.42
N GLY A 332 1.96 9.57 2.62
CA GLY A 332 2.38 8.41 1.85
C GLY A 332 1.58 7.14 2.03
N HIS A 333 2.16 6.05 1.53
CA HIS A 333 1.54 4.76 1.28
C HIS A 333 0.27 4.89 0.43
N PRO A 334 0.37 5.40 -0.82
CA PRO A 334 -0.78 5.73 -1.62
C PRO A 334 -1.54 4.51 -2.14
N SER A 335 -2.88 4.62 -2.19
CA SER A 335 -3.73 3.77 -3.02
C SER A 335 -4.66 4.60 -3.88
N PHE A 336 -5.09 4.07 -5.03
CA PHE A 336 -5.85 4.83 -6.02
C PHE A 336 -7.16 4.16 -6.41
N VAL A 337 -8.20 4.99 -6.55
CA VAL A 337 -9.47 4.59 -7.16
C VAL A 337 -9.80 5.53 -8.30
N ARG A 338 -10.06 4.98 -9.48
CA ARG A 338 -10.52 5.76 -10.62
C ARG A 338 -11.87 6.41 -10.34
N MET A 339 -11.96 7.70 -10.64
CA MET A 339 -13.17 8.53 -10.55
C MET A 339 -13.62 9.06 -11.91
N GLY A 340 -12.81 8.92 -12.95
CA GLY A 340 -13.15 9.40 -14.27
C GLY A 340 -12.02 9.19 -15.23
N GLU A 341 -12.17 9.74 -16.43
CA GLU A 341 -11.12 9.68 -17.43
C GLU A 341 -9.89 10.48 -16.97
N GLY A 342 -8.79 9.79 -16.69
CA GLY A 342 -7.57 10.40 -16.17
C GLY A 342 -7.71 11.06 -14.80
N LEU A 343 -8.75 10.76 -14.01
CA LEU A 343 -8.96 11.31 -12.66
C LEU A 343 -9.07 10.19 -11.63
N TYR A 344 -8.32 10.32 -10.54
CA TYR A 344 -8.25 9.34 -9.47
C TYR A 344 -8.41 10.00 -8.11
N ALA A 345 -9.14 9.35 -7.21
CA ALA A 345 -8.99 9.56 -5.78
C ALA A 345 -7.71 8.84 -5.34
N MET A 346 -6.82 9.57 -4.69
CA MET A 346 -5.62 9.07 -4.04
C MET A 346 -5.86 9.06 -2.53
N TYR A 347 -5.71 7.91 -1.90
CA TYR A 347 -5.81 7.75 -0.46
C TYR A 347 -4.40 7.60 0.11
N LEU A 348 -4.12 8.36 1.17
CA LEU A 348 -2.80 8.43 1.80
C LEU A 348 -2.99 8.28 3.30
N HIS A 349 -2.01 7.71 3.99
CA HIS A 349 -1.86 8.01 5.40
C HIS A 349 -1.13 9.35 5.59
N VAL A 350 -1.39 10.01 6.71
CA VAL A 350 -0.75 11.25 7.16
C VAL A 350 -0.65 11.29 8.68
N TRP A 351 0.25 12.11 9.20
CA TRP A 351 0.33 12.47 10.61
C TRP A 351 -0.24 13.85 10.84
N ARG A 352 -0.84 14.07 12.02
CA ARG A 352 -1.22 15.43 12.43
C ARG A 352 0.06 16.24 12.61
N ASN A 353 0.06 17.48 12.14
CA ASN A 353 1.24 18.31 12.26
C ASN A 353 1.68 18.47 13.73
N GLY A 354 2.98 18.28 13.99
CA GLY A 354 3.57 18.25 15.33
C GLY A 354 3.51 16.91 16.07
N THR A 355 2.91 15.86 15.48
CA THR A 355 2.93 14.49 16.00
C THR A 355 3.90 13.60 15.22
N ASP A 356 4.47 12.60 15.88
CA ASP A 356 5.32 11.59 15.24
C ASP A 356 5.25 10.25 15.99
N TYR A 357 5.66 9.18 15.30
CA TYR A 357 5.61 7.82 15.81
C TYR A 357 6.43 7.63 17.09
N GLY A 358 7.62 8.25 17.16
CA GLY A 358 8.55 8.06 18.27
C GLY A 358 8.00 8.58 19.60
N LYS A 359 7.18 9.64 19.56
CA LYS A 359 6.58 10.26 20.75
C LYS A 359 5.15 9.80 21.02
N ASP A 360 4.35 9.65 19.97
CA ASP A 360 2.89 9.50 20.07
C ASP A 360 2.40 8.08 19.78
N GLY A 361 3.31 7.17 19.38
CA GLY A 361 2.95 5.87 18.80
C GLY A 361 2.25 6.03 17.46
N ASP A 362 1.70 4.95 16.90
CA ASP A 362 1.00 5.03 15.61
C ASP A 362 -0.31 5.82 15.70
N GLN A 363 -0.31 7.05 15.19
CA GLN A 363 -1.46 7.95 15.12
C GLN A 363 -1.82 8.33 13.69
N ARG A 364 -1.30 7.60 12.69
CA ARG A 364 -1.58 7.85 11.29
C ARG A 364 -3.07 7.90 11.01
N ARG A 365 -3.50 8.88 10.23
CA ARG A 365 -4.87 9.07 9.74
C ARG A 365 -4.88 8.86 8.23
N ALA A 366 -5.96 8.31 7.69
CA ALA A 366 -6.14 8.27 6.25
C ALA A 366 -6.87 9.53 5.77
N ILE A 367 -6.43 10.09 4.64
CA ILE A 367 -7.08 11.21 3.95
C ILE A 367 -7.26 10.88 2.47
N GLN A 368 -8.09 11.67 1.77
CA GLN A 368 -8.25 11.60 0.32
C GLN A 368 -7.75 12.89 -0.34
N ARG A 369 -7.04 12.73 -1.45
CA ARG A 369 -6.67 13.76 -2.41
C ARG A 369 -6.98 13.31 -3.83
N HIS A 370 -6.79 14.16 -4.82
CA HIS A 370 -7.05 13.79 -6.21
C HIS A 370 -5.78 13.92 -7.05
N VAL A 371 -5.58 12.95 -7.94
CA VAL A 371 -4.53 12.98 -8.95
C VAL A 371 -5.16 12.97 -10.33
N ALA A 372 -4.72 13.88 -11.19
CA ALA A 372 -5.19 13.99 -12.56
C ALA A 372 -4.04 13.78 -13.54
N PHE A 373 -4.34 13.07 -14.63
CA PHE A 373 -3.48 12.78 -15.78
C PHE A 373 -3.94 13.52 -17.04
N ARG A 374 -4.87 14.46 -16.87
CA ARG A 374 -5.39 15.34 -17.92
C ARG A 374 -5.43 16.77 -17.44
N ASP A 375 -5.23 17.72 -18.36
CA ASP A 375 -5.40 19.14 -18.08
C ASP A 375 -6.89 19.56 -18.12
N LEU A 376 -7.15 20.87 -17.95
CA LEU A 376 -8.52 21.41 -17.96
C LEU A 376 -9.21 21.29 -19.32
N GLU A 377 -8.45 21.11 -20.39
CA GLU A 377 -8.94 20.86 -21.74
C GLU A 377 -9.11 19.36 -22.03
N GLY A 378 -8.83 18.48 -21.06
CA GLY A 378 -8.93 17.03 -21.18
C GLY A 378 -7.75 16.37 -21.91
N ARG A 379 -6.69 17.12 -22.21
CA ARG A 379 -5.52 16.58 -22.93
C ARG A 379 -4.64 15.78 -21.96
N PRO A 380 -4.08 14.63 -22.40
CA PRO A 380 -3.09 13.89 -21.62
C PRO A 380 -1.96 14.78 -21.10
N CYS A 381 -1.61 14.64 -19.83
CA CYS A 381 -0.45 15.28 -19.23
C CYS A 381 0.20 14.39 -18.18
N GLU A 382 1.37 14.82 -17.70
CA GLU A 382 2.03 14.22 -16.53
C GLU A 382 1.13 14.34 -15.28
N PRO A 383 1.05 13.32 -14.40
CA PRO A 383 0.19 13.36 -13.23
C PRO A 383 0.48 14.51 -12.27
N PHE A 384 -0.54 15.06 -11.63
CA PHE A 384 -0.36 16.09 -10.60
C PHE A 384 -1.45 15.97 -9.53
N VAL A 385 -1.14 16.40 -8.32
CA VAL A 385 -2.14 16.54 -7.25
C VAL A 385 -3.01 17.75 -7.55
N VAL A 386 -4.31 17.54 -7.68
CA VAL A 386 -5.27 18.57 -8.10
C VAL A 386 -5.32 19.71 -7.09
N GLU A 387 -5.40 19.38 -5.81
CA GLU A 387 -5.45 20.37 -4.71
C GLU A 387 -4.16 21.18 -4.61
N GLU A 388 -3.02 20.62 -5.01
CA GLU A 388 -1.73 21.33 -5.02
C GLU A 388 -1.64 22.30 -6.20
N ARG A 389 -2.07 21.87 -7.39
CA ARG A 389 -1.98 22.70 -8.59
C ARG A 389 -2.96 23.87 -8.59
N PHE A 390 -4.12 23.69 -7.96
CA PHE A 390 -5.22 24.66 -7.98
C PHE A 390 -5.54 25.26 -6.61
N SER A 391 -4.69 25.04 -5.59
CA SER A 391 -4.76 25.80 -4.34
C SER A 391 -4.63 27.29 -4.65
N ARG A 392 -5.63 28.07 -4.26
CA ARG A 392 -5.56 29.54 -4.32
C ARG A 392 -4.67 30.01 -3.16
N PRO A 393 -3.76 30.97 -3.38
CA PRO A 393 -2.96 31.56 -2.31
C PRO A 393 -3.81 32.31 -1.29
#